data_AF-A0A3N8B681-F1
#
_entry.id   AF-A0A3N8B681-F1
#
_cell.length_a   1.000
_cell.length_b   1.000
_cell.length_c   1.000
_cell.angle_alpha   90.00
_cell.angle_beta   90.00
_cell.angle_gamma   90.00
#
_symmetry.space_group_name_H-M   'P 1'
#
loop_
_entity.id
_entity.type
_entity.pdbx_description
1 polymer ?
#
loop_
_entity_poly.entity_id
_entity_poly.type
_entity_poly.pdbx_seq_one_letter_code
_entity_poly.pdbx_strand_id
1 'polypeptide(L)' 'MASSAKRRADRARLRKKRRAWWGDCAKTDRQLGRLIDTPTLCSCWMCGSARRYFGERSISERRWLQDLGDESA' A
#
# COMPACT_ATOMS: atom_id res chain seq x y z
N MET A 1 -4.59 18.78 4.54
CA MET A 1 -4.57 18.03 3.25
C MET A 1 -3.44 18.60 2.37
N ALA A 2 -2.47 17.80 1.96
CA ALA A 2 -1.41 18.30 1.05
C ALA A 2 -2.01 18.67 -0.31
N SER A 3 -1.55 19.79 -0.90
CA SER A 3 -2.02 20.23 -2.22
C SER A 3 -1.82 19.16 -3.28
N SER A 4 -2.69 19.12 -4.30
CA SER A 4 -2.57 18.14 -5.38
C SER A 4 -1.21 18.21 -6.09
N ALA A 5 -0.61 19.40 -6.18
CA ALA A 5 0.74 19.58 -6.73
C ALA A 5 1.81 18.88 -5.87
N LYS A 6 1.75 19.04 -4.54
CA LYS A 6 2.66 18.38 -3.60
C LYS A 6 2.55 16.86 -3.70
N ARG A 7 1.32 16.32 -3.81
CA ARG A 7 1.09 14.87 -3.99
C ARG A 7 1.72 14.32 -5.28
N ARG A 8 1.63 15.06 -6.39
CA ARG A 8 2.26 14.66 -7.67
C ARG A 8 3.79 14.69 -7.56
N ALA A 9 4.35 15.75 -6.98
CA ALA A 9 5.78 15.89 -6.75
C ALA A 9 6.33 14.77 -5.86
N ASP A 10 5.63 14.46 -4.76
CA ASP A 10 6.00 13.35 -3.87
C ASP A 10 5.95 12.00 -4.56
N ARG A 11 4.92 11.73 -5.38
CA ARG A 11 4.86 10.50 -6.17
C ARG A 11 5.99 10.40 -7.19
N ALA A 12 6.35 11.49 -7.87
CA ALA A 12 7.47 11.50 -8.80
C ALA A 12 8.81 11.21 -8.10
N ARG A 13 9.02 11.82 -6.92
CA ARG A 13 10.18 11.58 -6.07
C ARG A 13 10.26 10.11 -5.63
N LEU A 14 9.14 9.54 -5.18
CA LEU A 14 9.08 8.13 -4.78
C LEU A 14 9.31 7.19 -5.95
N ARG A 15 8.74 7.45 -7.15
CA ARG A 15 9.03 6.67 -8.37
C ARG A 15 10.54 6.59 -8.64
N LYS A 16 11.27 7.70 -8.51
CA LYS A 16 12.71 7.73 -8.71
C LYS A 16 13.46 6.89 -7.66
N LYS A 17 13.12 7.03 -6.37
CA LYS A 17 13.76 6.27 -5.29
C LYS A 17 13.47 4.77 -5.33
N ARG A 18 12.26 4.38 -5.73
CA ARG A 18 11.81 2.97 -5.71
C ARG A 18 12.33 2.12 -6.87
N ARG A 19 12.97 2.72 -7.88
CA ARG A 19 13.58 1.99 -9.00
C ARG A 19 14.65 0.99 -8.55
N ALA A 20 15.55 1.39 -7.66
CA ALA A 20 16.62 0.54 -7.12
C ALA A 20 16.23 -0.21 -5.82
N TRP A 21 14.94 -0.18 -5.44
CA TRP A 21 14.48 -0.82 -4.20
C TRP A 21 14.50 -2.35 -4.34
N TRP A 22 14.96 -3.08 -3.32
CA TRP A 22 15.21 -4.54 -3.39
C TRP A 22 16.20 -4.97 -4.46
N GLY A 23 17.20 -4.13 -4.74
CA GLY A 23 18.23 -4.40 -5.73
C GLY A 23 17.91 -3.81 -7.11
N ASP A 24 18.86 -3.99 -8.03
CA ASP A 24 18.92 -3.29 -9.32
C ASP A 24 18.18 -4.03 -10.45
N CYS A 25 17.09 -4.71 -10.10
CA CYS A 25 16.21 -5.31 -11.10
C CYS A 25 15.32 -4.22 -11.73
N ALA A 26 15.25 -4.22 -13.06
CA ALA A 26 14.34 -3.35 -13.80
C ALA A 26 12.90 -3.68 -13.39
N LYS A 27 12.18 -2.69 -12.86
CA LYS A 27 10.81 -2.85 -12.38
C LYS A 27 9.84 -2.31 -13.42
N THR A 28 8.78 -3.08 -13.65
CA THR A 28 7.64 -2.61 -14.44
C THR A 28 6.92 -1.45 -13.76
N ASP A 29 6.20 -0.63 -14.51
CA ASP A 29 5.41 0.48 -13.96
C ASP A 29 4.39 0.02 -12.92
N ARG A 30 3.81 -1.17 -13.11
CA ARG A 30 2.88 -1.79 -12.16
C ARG A 30 3.57 -2.13 -10.84
N GLN A 31 4.78 -2.69 -10.89
CA GLN A 31 5.56 -2.99 -9.69
C GLN A 31 5.98 -1.70 -8.97
N LEU A 32 6.39 -0.67 -9.70
CA LEU A 32 6.71 0.64 -9.13
C LEU A 32 5.50 1.29 -8.46
N GLY A 33 4.32 1.21 -9.07
CA GLY A 33 3.06 1.65 -8.45
C GLY A 33 2.83 0.97 -7.11
N ARG A 34 2.93 -0.36 -7.08
CA ARG A 34 2.81 -1.14 -5.84
C ARG A 34 3.86 -0.76 -4.80
N LEU A 35 5.11 -0.51 -5.18
CA LEU A 35 6.20 -0.12 -4.27
C LEU A 35 6.04 1.29 -3.67
N ILE A 36 5.34 2.18 -4.37
CA ILE A 36 5.02 3.51 -3.85
C ILE A 36 3.95 3.42 -2.78
N ASP A 37 2.92 2.62 -3.03
CA ASP A 37 1.77 2.49 -2.13
C ASP A 37 2.03 1.46 -1.01
N THR A 38 2.86 0.44 -1.27
CA THR A 38 3.17 -0.67 -0.35
C THR A 38 4.62 -1.12 -0.55
N PRO A 39 5.57 -0.50 0.15
CA PRO A 39 7.01 -0.75 -0.03
C PRO A 39 7.51 -2.09 0.53
N THR A 40 6.67 -2.82 1.27
CA THR A 40 6.95 -4.13 1.86
C THR A 40 5.89 -5.12 1.36
N LEU A 41 6.16 -5.77 0.23
CA LEU A 41 5.25 -6.79 -0.34
C LEU A 41 5.28 -8.12 0.45
N CYS A 42 6.20 -8.26 1.40
CA CYS A 42 6.36 -9.43 2.27
C CYS A 42 5.19 -9.57 3.25
N SER A 43 4.55 -10.74 3.24
CA SER A 43 3.73 -11.25 4.35
C SER A 43 4.58 -11.98 5.39
N CYS A 44 5.87 -11.66 5.51
CA CYS A 44 6.78 -12.40 6.39
C CYS A 44 6.60 -12.01 7.86
N TRP A 45 7.11 -12.86 8.74
CA TRP A 45 6.98 -12.77 10.20
C TRP A 45 7.65 -11.57 10.83
N MET A 46 8.64 -10.99 10.15
CA MET A 46 9.24 -9.71 10.52
C MET A 46 8.54 -8.49 9.91
N CYS A 47 7.90 -8.62 8.74
CA CYS A 47 7.22 -7.50 8.08
C CYS A 47 5.77 -7.29 8.58
N GLY A 48 5.16 -8.29 9.22
CA GLY A 48 3.91 -8.16 9.95
C GLY A 48 2.72 -7.77 9.06
N SER A 49 2.37 -8.61 8.07
CA SER A 49 0.99 -8.58 7.56
C SER A 49 0.07 -8.92 8.74
N ALA A 50 -0.59 -7.92 9.33
CA ALA A 50 -1.52 -8.13 10.44
C ALA A 50 -2.60 -9.18 10.12
N ARG A 51 -2.93 -9.31 8.83
CA ARG A 51 -3.81 -10.37 8.30
C ARG A 51 -3.26 -11.78 8.51
N ARG A 52 -1.94 -11.99 8.37
CA ARG A 52 -1.31 -13.30 8.53
C ARG A 52 -1.07 -13.66 10.00
N TYR A 53 -0.76 -12.67 10.86
CA TYR A 53 -0.38 -12.91 12.26
C TYR A 53 -1.53 -12.76 13.25
N PHE A 54 -2.40 -11.78 13.04
CA PHE A 54 -3.48 -11.43 13.97
C PHE A 54 -4.87 -11.75 13.41
N GLY A 55 -4.94 -12.31 12.19
CA GLY A 55 -6.22 -12.53 11.49
C GLY A 55 -6.96 -11.23 11.17
N GLU A 56 -6.28 -10.08 11.25
CA GLU A 56 -6.93 -8.79 11.12
C GLU A 56 -7.38 -8.53 9.69
N ARG A 57 -8.62 -8.02 9.58
CA ARG A 57 -9.20 -7.58 8.31
C ARG A 57 -8.42 -6.36 7.79
N SER A 58 -8.21 -6.30 6.47
CA SER A 58 -7.63 -5.13 5.81
C SER A 58 -8.53 -3.90 5.96
N ILE A 59 -7.98 -2.69 5.77
CA ILE A 59 -8.76 -1.45 5.83
C ILE A 59 -9.92 -1.45 4.81
N SER A 60 -9.72 -2.08 3.64
CA SER A 60 -10.77 -2.20 2.62
C SER A 60 -11.93 -3.06 3.09
N GLU A 61 -11.65 -4.20 3.74
CA GLU A 61 -12.68 -5.08 4.28
C GLU A 61 -13.45 -4.39 5.41
N ARG A 62 -12.74 -3.71 6.33
CA ARG A 62 -13.37 -2.96 7.42
C ARG A 62 -14.34 -1.90 6.90
N ARG A 63 -13.98 -1.19 5.83
CA ARG A 63 -14.86 -0.20 5.18
C ARG A 63 -16.07 -0.86 4.51
N TRP A 64 -15.86 -1.92 3.75
CA TRP A 64 -16.95 -2.67 3.14
C TRP A 64 -17.95 -3.23 4.17
N LEU A 65 -17.46 -3.64 5.34
CA LEU A 65 -18.30 -4.08 6.47
C LEU A 65 -19.05 -2.93 7.16
N GLN A 66 -18.51 -1.70 7.12
CA GLN A 66 -19.26 -0.52 7.56
C GLN A 66 -20.43 -0.26 6.63
N ASP A 67 -20.21 -0.40 5.31
CA ASP A 67 -21.27 -0.24 4.30
C ASP A 67 -22.37 -1.32 4.40
N LEU A 68 -22.03 -2.52 4.90
CA LEU A 68 -23.00 -3.58 5.20
C LEU A 68 -23.65 -3.48 6.59
N GLY A 69 -23.10 -2.65 7.47
CA GLY A 69 -23.58 -2.46 8.84
C GLY A 69 -24.75 -1.49 8.96
N ASP A 70 -25.17 -0.87 7.86
CA ASP A 70 -26.34 0.04 7.77
C ASP A 70 -27.63 -0.69 7.30
N GLU A 71 -27.66 -2.03 7.38
CA GLU A 71 -28.85 -2.86 7.09
C GLU A 71 -29.28 -3.65 8.33
N SER A 72 -29.24 -3.04 9.51
CA SER A 72 -29.83 -3.58 10.76
C SER A 72 -29.99 -2.46 11.80
N ALA A 73 -30.96 -1.58 11.59
CA ALA A 73 -31.60 -0.78 12.63
C ALA A 73 -33.09 -0.61 12.29
#